data_AF-A0A7W7FU94-F1
#
_entry.id   AF-A0A7W7FU94-F1
#
_cell.length_a   1.000
_cell.length_b   1.000
_cell.length_c   1.000
_cell.angle_alpha   90.00
_cell.angle_beta   90.00
_cell.angle_gamma   90.00
#
_symmetry.space_group_name_H-M   'P 1'
#
loop_
_entity.id
_entity.type
_entity.pdbx_description
1 polymer ?
#
loop_
_entity_poly.entity_id
_entity_poly.type
_entity_poly.pdbx_seq_one_letter_code
_entity_poly.pdbx_strand_id
1 'polypeptide(L)'
;MVLTTWDGHLRIDHLAEDATVALTLVTVESATELRLREGLRAGFVTVDRQGPPAYVEVEIREGGLPADIAQLLGPRVAAAVAELIATGRAGRWLQLDLREIDGLAAAWAPYRLVTLAAEQPVRESRGALGAWAGELWTCLGLPDWREVLRALAAPPPTVEVRGTGEPESTRADRTEVEGAWQLPAELAGAVGVGPEVRWIVRPLAGAEFEIELRARRTGPPGGAVLQAGLDDGAQRWISFTAGEGGEPRARLIGTGEPVSVRFRSESRGLG
;
A
#
# COMPACT_ATOMS: atom_id res chain seq x y z
N MET A 1 -0.43 -28.43 8.29
CA MET A 1 -0.76 -26.99 8.31
C MET A 1 -0.86 -26.61 9.77
N VAL A 2 0.14 -25.92 10.30
CA VAL A 2 0.15 -25.50 11.72
C VAL A 2 -0.60 -24.18 11.76
N LEU A 3 -1.81 -24.17 12.31
CA LEU A 3 -2.48 -22.93 12.67
C LEU A 3 -1.72 -22.37 13.86
N THR A 4 -1.07 -21.22 13.70
CA THR A 4 -0.67 -20.41 14.85
C THR A 4 -1.95 -20.05 15.59
N THR A 5 -2.13 -20.58 16.79
CA THR A 5 -3.29 -20.26 17.63
C THR A 5 -3.06 -18.88 18.20
N TRP A 6 -3.64 -17.87 17.56
CA TRP A 6 -3.76 -16.53 18.10
C TRP A 6 -4.66 -16.57 19.34
N ASP A 7 -4.14 -16.16 20.49
CA ASP A 7 -4.88 -16.16 21.76
C ASP A 7 -5.83 -14.95 21.90
N GLY A 8 -5.79 -14.03 20.93
CA GLY A 8 -6.63 -12.84 20.87
C GLY A 8 -6.19 -11.68 21.78
N HIS A 9 -5.05 -11.78 22.47
CA HIS A 9 -4.60 -10.71 23.36
C HIS A 9 -3.79 -9.66 22.60
N LEU A 10 -4.37 -8.48 22.45
CA LEU A 10 -3.75 -7.31 21.83
C LEU A 10 -3.28 -6.33 22.90
N ARG A 11 -1.99 -6.02 22.92
CA ARG A 11 -1.43 -4.89 23.67
C ARG A 11 -1.40 -3.66 22.78
N ILE A 12 -1.81 -2.51 23.33
CA ILE A 12 -1.74 -1.21 22.69
C ILE A 12 -0.88 -0.32 23.59
N ASP A 13 0.23 0.18 23.06
CA ASP A 13 1.17 1.06 23.73
C ASP A 13 1.17 2.42 23.02
N HIS A 14 1.02 3.51 23.79
CA HIS A 14 1.12 4.88 23.29
C HIS A 14 2.44 5.49 23.76
N LEU A 15 3.35 5.64 22.81
CA LEU A 15 4.68 6.22 23.00
C LEU A 15 4.56 7.72 22.70
N ALA A 16 4.11 8.48 23.70
CA ALA A 16 3.78 9.90 23.54
C ALA A 16 4.99 10.75 23.12
N GLU A 17 6.19 10.41 23.61
CA GLU A 17 7.43 11.11 23.27
C GLU A 17 7.80 10.98 21.79
N ASP A 18 7.47 9.83 21.20
CA ASP A 18 7.73 9.52 19.79
C ASP A 18 6.51 9.76 18.89
N ALA A 19 5.43 10.36 19.44
CA ALA A 19 4.15 10.54 18.77
C ALA A 19 3.67 9.28 18.03
N THR A 20 3.80 8.10 18.67
CA THR A 20 3.59 6.81 18.01
C THR A 20 2.69 5.90 18.84
N VAL A 21 1.92 5.04 18.17
CA VAL A 21 1.18 3.93 18.77
C VAL A 21 1.72 2.61 18.24
N ALA A 22 2.04 1.70 19.15
CA ALA A 22 2.41 0.33 18.86
C ALA A 22 1.29 -0.63 19.28
N LEU A 23 0.93 -1.55 18.41
CA LEU A 23 -0.03 -2.62 18.64
C LEU A 23 0.72 -3.94 18.54
N THR A 24 0.59 -4.81 19.54
CA THR A 24 1.24 -6.12 19.57
C THR A 24 0.21 -7.20 19.88
N LEU A 25 -0.07 -8.06 18.91
CA LEU A 25 -0.87 -9.25 19.11
C LEU A 25 0.05 -10.35 19.66
N VAL A 26 -0.26 -10.85 20.86
CA VAL A 26 0.60 -11.79 21.57
C VAL A 26 0.76 -13.08 20.76
N THR A 27 2.01 -13.44 20.51
CA THR A 27 2.41 -14.67 19.84
C THR A 27 3.79 -15.09 20.31
N VAL A 28 4.07 -16.39 20.24
CA VAL A 28 5.40 -16.96 20.51
C VAL A 28 6.20 -17.21 19.23
N GLU A 29 5.54 -17.06 18.07
CA GLU A 29 6.15 -17.28 16.77
C GLU A 29 6.99 -16.07 16.34
N SER A 30 8.04 -16.32 15.56
CA SER A 30 8.84 -15.23 14.98
C SER A 30 8.06 -14.46 13.92
N ALA A 31 8.23 -13.14 13.91
CA ALA A 31 7.62 -12.24 12.94
C ALA A 31 8.69 -11.52 12.10
N THR A 32 8.38 -11.33 10.82
CA THR A 32 9.12 -10.48 9.91
C THR A 32 8.49 -9.10 9.91
N GLU A 33 9.27 -8.06 10.21
CA GLU A 33 8.83 -6.66 10.20
C GLU A 33 9.29 -5.94 8.93
N LEU A 34 8.41 -5.09 8.40
CA LEU A 34 8.73 -4.21 7.28
C LEU A 34 8.16 -2.82 7.51
N ARG A 35 8.95 -1.79 7.21
CA ARG A 35 8.45 -0.41 7.06
C ARG A 35 7.67 -0.33 5.75
N LEU A 36 6.35 -0.34 5.87
CA LEU A 36 5.41 -0.33 4.75
C LEU A 36 5.37 1.04 4.05
N ARG A 37 5.49 2.13 4.82
CA ARG A 37 5.63 3.51 4.34
C ARG A 37 6.15 4.41 5.45
N GLU A 38 6.25 5.71 5.20
CA GLU A 38 6.56 6.67 6.25
C GLU A 38 5.48 6.67 7.35
N GLY A 39 5.92 6.57 8.61
CA GLY A 39 5.03 6.52 9.77
C GLY A 39 4.23 5.21 9.92
N LEU A 40 4.54 4.15 9.15
CA LEU A 40 3.86 2.85 9.28
C LEU A 40 4.84 1.68 9.14
N ARG A 41 4.85 0.84 10.17
CA ARG A 41 5.55 -0.45 10.20
C ARG A 41 4.58 -1.55 10.61
N ALA A 42 4.74 -2.73 10.03
CA ALA A 42 3.97 -3.90 10.43
C ALA A 42 4.85 -5.15 10.43
N GLY A 43 4.53 -6.08 11.33
CA GLY A 43 5.16 -7.37 11.47
C GLY A 43 4.15 -8.50 11.30
N PHE A 44 4.53 -9.54 10.57
CA PHE A 44 3.70 -10.73 10.33
C PHE A 44 4.44 -11.99 10.70
N VAL A 45 3.76 -12.96 11.31
CA VAL A 45 4.34 -14.25 11.68
C VAL A 45 4.80 -15.00 10.43
N THR A 46 6.08 -15.36 10.37
CA THR A 46 6.71 -15.91 9.16
C THR A 46 6.11 -17.25 8.73
N VAL A 47 5.67 -18.07 9.70
CA VAL A 47 5.07 -19.39 9.45
C VAL A 47 3.56 -19.33 9.18
N ASP A 48 2.89 -18.21 9.48
CA ASP A 48 1.46 -18.03 9.30
C ASP A 48 1.16 -17.14 8.09
N ARG A 49 0.99 -17.80 6.94
CA ARG A 49 0.72 -17.11 5.66
C ARG A 49 -0.67 -16.49 5.56
N GLN A 50 -1.55 -16.74 6.52
CA GLN A 50 -2.92 -16.24 6.53
C GLN A 50 -3.26 -15.41 7.77
N GLY A 51 -2.31 -15.24 8.69
CA GLY A 51 -2.54 -14.57 9.96
C GLY A 51 -2.72 -13.05 9.88
N PRO A 52 -3.23 -12.44 10.97
CA PRO A 52 -3.21 -11.00 11.19
C PRO A 52 -1.77 -10.46 11.32
N PRO A 53 -1.59 -9.13 11.33
CA PRO A 53 -0.33 -8.56 11.80
C PRO A 53 -0.09 -8.92 13.27
N ALA A 54 1.10 -9.43 13.57
CA ALA A 54 1.59 -9.64 14.93
C ALA A 54 1.95 -8.30 15.60
N TYR A 55 2.39 -7.35 14.79
CA TYR A 55 2.84 -6.03 15.23
C TYR A 55 2.41 -4.96 14.23
N VAL A 56 1.97 -3.81 14.73
CA VAL A 56 1.72 -2.61 13.92
C VAL A 56 2.22 -1.41 14.70
N GLU A 57 3.02 -0.57 14.07
CA GLU A 57 3.47 0.70 14.62
C GLU A 57 3.09 1.84 13.69
N VAL A 58 2.48 2.88 14.27
CA VAL A 58 1.84 3.96 13.53
C VAL A 58 2.19 5.29 14.16
N GLU A 59 2.71 6.21 13.35
CA GLU A 59 2.88 7.61 13.71
C GLU A 59 1.50 8.29 13.83
N ILE A 60 1.31 9.03 14.92
CA ILE A 60 0.12 9.84 15.19
C ILE A 60 0.20 11.11 14.35
N ARG A 61 -0.87 11.41 13.61
CA ARG A 61 -1.00 12.63 12.79
C ARG A 61 -2.26 13.38 13.18
N GLU A 62 -2.15 14.70 13.28
CA GLU A 62 -3.28 15.57 13.63
C GLU A 62 -3.98 15.16 14.95
N GLY A 63 -3.20 14.60 15.89
CA GLY A 63 -3.71 14.16 17.19
C GLY A 63 -4.43 12.79 17.19
N GLY A 64 -4.35 12.01 16.10
CA GLY A 64 -4.97 10.68 16.04
C GLY A 64 -4.27 9.71 15.08
N LEU A 65 -4.86 8.54 14.90
CA LEU A 65 -4.43 7.61 13.85
C LEU A 65 -4.82 8.14 12.47
N PRO A 66 -3.98 7.94 11.44
CA PRO A 66 -4.41 8.15 10.06
C PRO A 66 -5.67 7.32 9.75
N ALA A 67 -6.66 7.93 9.09
CA ALA A 67 -7.97 7.33 8.86
C ALA A 67 -7.92 5.96 8.16
N ASP A 68 -7.01 5.76 7.21
CA ASP A 68 -6.85 4.46 6.53
C ASP A 68 -6.35 3.37 7.49
N ILE A 69 -5.46 3.71 8.42
CA ILE A 69 -4.99 2.78 9.46
C ILE A 69 -6.10 2.47 10.47
N ALA A 70 -6.87 3.47 10.91
CA ALA A 70 -8.02 3.24 11.78
C ALA A 70 -9.03 2.26 11.13
N GLN A 71 -9.23 2.35 9.82
CA GLN A 71 -10.07 1.40 9.08
C GLN A 71 -9.45 0.01 8.96
N LEU A 72 -8.13 -0.11 8.73
CA LEU A 72 -7.43 -1.41 8.68
C LEU A 72 -7.40 -2.13 10.04
N LEU A 73 -7.38 -1.39 11.15
CA LEU A 73 -7.45 -1.94 12.50
C LEU A 73 -8.87 -2.39 12.88
N GLY A 74 -9.88 -1.90 12.16
CA GLY A 74 -11.28 -2.12 12.49
C GLY A 74 -11.78 -1.27 13.66
N PRO A 75 -13.11 -1.17 13.82
CA PRO A 75 -13.75 -0.13 14.64
C PRO A 75 -13.39 -0.22 16.13
N ARG A 76 -13.33 -1.42 16.69
CA ARG A 76 -13.08 -1.60 18.13
C ARG A 76 -11.63 -1.30 18.52
N VAL A 77 -10.67 -1.79 17.73
CA VAL A 77 -9.25 -1.51 17.97
C VAL A 77 -8.97 -0.02 17.75
N ALA A 78 -9.48 0.56 16.67
CA ALA A 78 -9.33 1.99 16.41
C ALA A 78 -9.94 2.86 17.52
N ALA A 79 -11.13 2.52 18.02
CA ALA A 79 -11.74 3.22 19.15
C ALA A 79 -10.90 3.11 20.43
N ALA A 80 -10.34 1.93 20.72
CA ALA A 80 -9.46 1.72 21.86
C ALA A 80 -8.17 2.56 21.76
N VAL A 81 -7.58 2.66 20.56
CA VAL A 81 -6.43 3.54 20.32
C VAL A 81 -6.81 5.02 20.48
N ALA A 82 -7.93 5.45 19.90
CA ALA A 82 -8.39 6.83 20.01
C ALA A 82 -8.63 7.25 21.48
N GLU A 83 -9.24 6.37 22.30
CA GLU A 83 -9.39 6.58 23.74
C GLU A 83 -8.03 6.67 24.46
N LEU A 84 -7.10 5.78 24.11
CA LEU A 84 -5.75 5.77 24.69
C LEU A 84 -4.99 7.08 24.41
N ILE A 85 -5.05 7.57 23.17
CA ILE A 85 -4.46 8.85 22.76
C ILE A 85 -5.14 10.01 23.49
N ALA A 86 -6.48 10.07 23.48
CA ALA A 86 -7.24 11.16 24.09
C ALA A 86 -7.02 11.27 25.61
N THR A 87 -6.79 10.14 26.28
CA THR A 87 -6.53 10.10 27.73
C THR A 87 -5.06 10.24 28.10
N GLY A 88 -4.15 10.22 27.12
CA GLY A 88 -2.70 10.25 27.36
C GLY A 88 -2.16 9.05 28.13
N ARG A 89 -2.91 7.93 28.16
CA ARG A 89 -2.48 6.72 28.86
C ARG A 89 -1.36 6.03 28.08
N ALA A 90 -0.37 5.48 28.80
CA ALA A 90 0.76 4.79 28.17
C ALA A 90 0.40 3.47 27.50
N GLY A 91 -0.65 2.77 27.96
CA GLY A 91 -1.06 1.52 27.33
C GLY A 91 -2.36 0.91 27.85
N ARG A 92 -2.84 -0.10 27.12
CA ARG A 92 -4.05 -0.88 27.39
C ARG A 92 -3.94 -2.27 26.75
N TRP A 93 -4.63 -3.24 27.36
CA TRP A 93 -4.89 -4.55 26.77
C TRP A 93 -6.32 -4.64 26.22
N LEU A 94 -6.48 -5.34 25.11
CA LEU A 94 -7.75 -5.67 24.49
C LEU A 94 -7.79 -7.17 24.17
N GLN A 95 -8.92 -7.80 24.45
CA GLN A 95 -9.17 -9.17 24.01
C GLN A 95 -10.04 -9.14 22.75
N LEU A 96 -9.48 -9.67 21.67
CA LEU A 96 -10.12 -9.84 20.38
C LEU A 96 -10.78 -11.22 20.29
N ASP A 97 -11.96 -11.27 19.69
CA ASP A 97 -12.55 -12.54 19.27
C ASP A 97 -11.96 -13.03 17.94
N LEU A 98 -12.30 -14.26 17.55
CA LEU A 98 -11.81 -14.86 16.32
C LEU A 98 -12.24 -14.08 15.07
N ARG A 99 -13.43 -13.48 15.08
CA ARG A 99 -13.93 -12.71 13.93
C ARG A 99 -13.14 -11.41 13.76
N GLU A 100 -12.74 -10.79 14.85
CA GLU A 100 -11.86 -9.61 14.84
C GLU A 100 -10.46 -9.97 14.34
N ILE A 101 -9.92 -11.12 14.77
CA ILE A 101 -8.65 -11.66 14.26
C ILE A 101 -8.72 -11.93 12.75
N ASP A 102 -9.76 -12.63 12.30
CA ASP A 102 -9.99 -12.91 10.87
C ASP A 102 -10.19 -11.62 10.06
N GLY A 103 -10.86 -10.63 10.65
CA GLY A 103 -11.02 -9.31 10.06
C GLY A 103 -9.69 -8.60 9.85
N LEU A 104 -8.80 -8.62 10.85
CA LEU A 104 -7.44 -8.09 10.73
C LEU A 104 -6.62 -8.87 9.69
N ALA A 105 -6.70 -10.20 9.71
CA ALA A 105 -6.03 -11.07 8.74
C ALA A 105 -6.44 -10.77 7.30
N ALA A 106 -7.73 -10.58 7.05
CA ALA A 106 -8.27 -10.22 5.74
C ALA A 106 -7.91 -8.78 5.35
N ALA A 107 -8.02 -7.83 6.28
CA ALA A 107 -7.71 -6.43 6.00
C ALA A 107 -6.24 -6.21 5.64
N TRP A 108 -5.32 -6.88 6.33
CA TRP A 108 -3.88 -6.70 6.15
C TRP A 108 -3.23 -7.67 5.16
N ALA A 109 -4.00 -8.57 4.54
CA ALA A 109 -3.48 -9.56 3.60
C ALA A 109 -2.57 -8.99 2.50
N PRO A 110 -2.86 -7.83 1.88
CA PRO A 110 -1.96 -7.23 0.89
C PRO A 110 -0.58 -6.88 1.48
N TYR A 111 -0.53 -6.28 2.68
CA TYR A 111 0.72 -5.95 3.35
C TYR A 111 1.47 -7.16 3.87
N ARG A 112 0.76 -8.22 4.28
CA ARG A 112 1.38 -9.50 4.66
C ARG A 112 2.16 -10.09 3.50
N LEU A 113 1.58 -10.11 2.30
CA LEU A 113 2.26 -10.63 1.10
C LEU A 113 3.56 -9.87 0.83
N VAL A 114 3.51 -8.52 0.84
CA VAL A 114 4.70 -7.67 0.61
C VAL A 114 5.77 -7.89 1.68
N THR A 115 5.36 -7.99 2.94
CA THR A 115 6.30 -8.15 4.07
C THR A 115 6.99 -9.51 4.03
N LEU A 116 6.25 -10.59 3.83
CA LEU A 116 6.82 -11.94 3.79
C LEU A 116 7.59 -12.22 2.49
N ALA A 117 7.29 -11.51 1.40
CA ALA A 117 8.07 -11.55 0.17
C ALA A 117 9.39 -10.76 0.27
N ALA A 118 9.61 -9.91 1.27
CA ALA A 118 10.89 -9.22 1.41
C ALA A 118 12.06 -10.18 1.70
N GLU A 119 11.77 -11.34 2.31
CA GLU A 119 12.76 -12.37 2.64
C GLU A 119 12.95 -13.43 1.55
N GLN A 120 12.05 -13.48 0.56
CA GLN A 120 12.10 -14.45 -0.53
C GLN A 120 11.96 -13.70 -1.85
N PRO A 121 12.92 -13.77 -2.80
CA PRO A 121 12.84 -13.07 -4.07
C PRO A 121 11.74 -13.69 -4.95
N VAL A 122 10.50 -13.45 -4.59
CA VAL A 122 9.32 -13.86 -5.32
C VAL A 122 9.03 -12.73 -6.29
N ARG A 123 9.15 -13.05 -7.58
CA ARG A 123 8.78 -12.18 -8.71
C ARG A 123 7.27 -12.00 -8.83
N GLU A 124 6.59 -11.73 -7.72
CA GLU A 124 5.14 -11.67 -7.74
C GLU A 124 4.69 -10.27 -8.17
N SER A 125 4.47 -10.14 -9.49
CA SER A 125 3.64 -9.08 -10.09
C SER A 125 2.15 -9.25 -9.72
N ARG A 126 1.82 -10.01 -8.67
CA ARG A 126 0.47 -10.39 -8.23
C ARG A 126 0.26 -9.92 -6.80
N GLY A 127 -0.83 -9.22 -6.57
CA GLY A 127 -1.20 -8.75 -5.24
C GLY A 127 -2.04 -9.78 -4.48
N ALA A 128 -2.06 -9.71 -3.15
CA ALA A 128 -3.07 -10.40 -2.36
C ALA A 128 -4.34 -9.56 -2.26
N LEU A 129 -5.49 -10.22 -2.19
CA LEU A 129 -6.77 -9.57 -1.97
C LEU A 129 -6.96 -9.31 -0.48
N GLY A 130 -7.30 -8.08 -0.12
CA GLY A 130 -7.75 -7.71 1.21
C GLY A 130 -9.15 -7.10 1.20
N ALA A 131 -9.71 -6.93 2.39
CA ALA A 131 -10.99 -6.26 2.61
C ALA A 131 -10.80 -5.02 3.48
N TRP A 132 -11.23 -3.85 3.00
CA TRP A 132 -11.03 -2.57 3.67
C TRP A 132 -12.26 -1.69 3.50
N ALA A 133 -12.84 -1.25 4.63
CA ALA A 133 -14.04 -0.42 4.65
C ALA A 133 -15.25 -0.97 3.84
N GLY A 134 -15.38 -2.30 3.74
CA GLY A 134 -16.43 -2.95 2.93
C GLY A 134 -16.08 -3.09 1.43
N GLU A 135 -14.88 -2.67 1.05
CA GLU A 135 -14.35 -2.72 -0.31
C GLU A 135 -13.24 -3.76 -0.43
N LEU A 136 -13.01 -4.24 -1.65
CA LEU A 136 -11.85 -5.05 -1.98
C LEU A 136 -10.65 -4.14 -2.21
N TRP A 137 -9.48 -4.53 -1.72
CA TRP A 137 -8.25 -3.79 -1.98
C TRP A 137 -7.04 -4.70 -2.17
N THR A 138 -6.00 -4.16 -2.80
CA THR A 138 -4.69 -4.80 -2.92
C THR A 138 -3.59 -3.75 -2.94
N CYS A 139 -2.35 -4.16 -2.72
CA CYS A 139 -1.17 -3.33 -2.96
C CYS A 139 -0.19 -4.08 -3.85
N LEU A 140 0.40 -3.34 -4.77
CA LEU A 140 1.31 -3.85 -5.79
C LEU A 140 2.54 -2.93 -5.80
N GLY A 141 3.70 -3.51 -5.48
CA GLY A 141 5.00 -2.88 -5.67
C GLY A 141 5.76 -3.58 -6.79
N LEU A 142 6.85 -2.98 -7.26
CA LEU A 142 7.87 -3.73 -8.00
C LEU A 142 8.93 -4.24 -7.03
N PRO A 143 9.49 -5.44 -7.26
CA PRO A 143 10.87 -5.70 -6.86
C PRO A 143 11.73 -4.53 -7.36
N ASP A 144 12.55 -3.96 -6.50
CA ASP A 144 13.43 -2.83 -6.82
C ASP A 144 12.70 -1.51 -7.20
N TRP A 145 11.40 -1.38 -6.88
CA TRP A 145 10.62 -0.14 -7.08
C TRP A 145 11.33 1.11 -6.53
N ARG A 146 11.93 1.00 -5.34
CA ARG A 146 12.72 2.08 -4.75
C ARG A 146 13.98 2.40 -5.56
N GLU A 147 14.61 1.40 -6.17
CA GLU A 147 15.80 1.59 -7.01
C GLU A 147 15.43 2.22 -8.35
N VAL A 148 14.31 1.80 -8.95
CA VAL A 148 13.74 2.42 -10.16
C VAL A 148 13.41 3.90 -9.89
N LEU A 149 12.71 4.22 -8.80
CA LEU A 149 12.40 5.61 -8.46
C LEU A 149 13.65 6.42 -8.13
N ARG A 150 14.64 5.85 -7.41
CA ARG A 150 15.93 6.51 -7.15
C ARG A 150 16.71 6.78 -8.45
N ALA A 151 16.73 5.84 -9.39
CA ALA A 151 17.37 6.01 -10.68
C ALA A 151 16.69 7.12 -11.50
N LEU A 152 15.37 7.25 -11.41
CA LEU A 152 14.60 8.31 -12.08
C LEU A 152 14.74 9.69 -11.41
N ALA A 153 14.94 9.73 -10.09
CA ALA A 153 15.13 10.95 -9.32
C ALA A 153 16.57 11.49 -9.36
N ALA A 154 17.54 10.66 -9.77
CA ALA A 154 18.93 11.09 -9.91
C ALA A 154 19.04 12.14 -11.03
N PRO A 155 19.77 13.25 -10.81
CA PRO A 155 20.09 14.16 -11.91
C PRO A 155 20.81 13.38 -13.01
N PRO A 156 20.53 13.65 -14.30
CA PRO A 156 21.26 12.99 -15.38
C PRO A 156 22.76 13.23 -15.16
N PRO A 157 23.63 12.23 -15.41
CA PRO A 157 25.05 12.40 -15.23
C PRO A 157 25.49 13.61 -16.05
N THR A 158 26.01 14.64 -15.38
CA THR A 158 26.66 15.77 -16.03
C THR A 158 27.95 15.25 -16.64
N VAL A 159 27.88 14.83 -17.90
CA VAL A 159 29.08 14.65 -18.69
C VAL A 159 29.58 16.06 -19.02
N GLU A 160 30.54 16.57 -18.24
CA GLU A 160 31.32 17.73 -18.67
C GLU A 160 32.17 17.32 -19.89
N VAL A 161 31.55 17.38 -21.07
CA VAL A 161 32.29 17.26 -22.32
C VAL A 161 33.07 18.57 -22.51
N ARG A 162 34.32 18.61 -22.06
CA ARG A 162 35.30 19.57 -22.59
C ARG A 162 35.61 19.18 -24.03
N GLY A 163 34.79 19.68 -24.96
CA GLY A 163 34.95 19.47 -26.40
C GLY A 163 34.42 20.67 -27.16
N THR A 164 35.32 21.35 -27.86
CA THR A 164 35.03 22.46 -28.78
C THR A 164 34.23 21.97 -29.99
N GLY A 165 33.00 22.44 -30.16
CA GLY A 165 32.24 22.28 -31.40
C GLY A 165 30.75 22.03 -31.16
N GLU A 166 29.94 23.03 -31.56
CA GLU A 166 28.49 23.04 -31.82
C GLU A 166 27.53 22.36 -30.81
N PRO A 167 26.51 23.09 -30.29
CA PRO A 167 25.57 22.53 -29.32
C PRO A 167 24.52 21.69 -30.05
N GLU A 168 24.82 20.43 -30.34
CA GLU A 168 23.77 19.42 -30.47
C GLU A 168 23.19 19.19 -29.08
N SER A 169 22.00 19.76 -28.87
CA SER A 169 21.16 19.53 -27.70
C SER A 169 20.76 18.06 -27.62
N THR A 170 21.66 17.21 -27.13
CA THR A 170 21.32 15.89 -26.60
C THR A 170 20.60 16.12 -25.28
N ARG A 171 19.31 16.44 -25.40
CA ARG A 171 18.35 16.38 -24.31
C ARG A 171 18.46 14.97 -23.74
N ALA A 172 19.01 14.82 -22.55
CA ALA A 172 19.09 13.54 -21.87
C ALA A 172 17.70 12.88 -21.92
N ASP A 173 17.60 11.77 -22.65
CA ASP A 173 16.38 10.98 -22.75
C ASP A 173 15.92 10.68 -21.32
N ARG A 174 14.78 11.26 -20.93
CA ARG A 174 14.13 10.95 -19.67
C ARG A 174 13.62 9.52 -19.80
N THR A 175 14.37 8.56 -19.27
CA THR A 175 14.07 7.14 -19.37
C THR A 175 12.69 6.86 -18.79
N GLU A 176 11.69 6.59 -19.63
CA GLU A 176 10.41 6.06 -19.20
C GLU A 176 10.60 4.59 -18.80
N VAL A 177 9.94 4.16 -17.72
CA VAL A 177 9.95 2.76 -17.27
C VAL A 177 8.54 2.22 -17.32
N GLU A 178 8.35 1.06 -17.93
CA GLU A 178 7.03 0.45 -18.09
C GLU A 178 6.99 -1.00 -17.60
N GLY A 179 5.78 -1.47 -17.31
CA GLY A 179 5.53 -2.86 -17.01
C GLY A 179 4.06 -3.14 -16.76
N ALA A 180 3.79 -4.27 -16.11
CA ALA A 180 2.44 -4.69 -15.80
C ALA A 180 2.35 -5.33 -14.41
N TRP A 181 1.20 -5.14 -13.77
CA TRP A 181 0.78 -5.86 -12.58
C TRP A 181 -0.46 -6.69 -12.87
N GLN A 182 -0.70 -7.67 -12.01
CA GLN A 182 -1.86 -8.53 -12.00
C GLN A 182 -2.65 -8.26 -10.73
N LEU A 183 -3.82 -7.66 -10.90
CA LEU A 183 -4.83 -7.53 -9.85
C LEU A 183 -5.37 -8.93 -9.49
N PRO A 184 -5.76 -9.14 -8.22
CA PRO A 184 -6.60 -10.28 -7.86
C PRO A 184 -7.84 -10.36 -8.76
N ALA A 185 -8.19 -11.57 -9.19
CA ALA A 185 -9.28 -11.79 -10.15
C ALA A 185 -10.63 -11.27 -9.63
N GLU A 186 -10.86 -11.38 -8.33
CA GLU A 186 -12.04 -10.91 -7.63
C GLU A 186 -12.16 -9.38 -7.68
N LEU A 187 -11.05 -8.67 -7.42
CA LEU A 187 -11.00 -7.21 -7.51
C LEU A 187 -11.23 -6.74 -8.96
N ALA A 188 -10.55 -7.36 -9.92
CA ALA A 188 -10.70 -7.04 -11.34
C ALA A 188 -12.14 -7.28 -11.83
N GLY A 189 -12.73 -8.41 -11.42
CA GLY A 189 -14.11 -8.77 -11.73
C GLY A 189 -15.12 -7.78 -11.15
N ALA A 190 -14.96 -7.37 -9.89
CA ALA A 190 -15.87 -6.44 -9.22
C ALA A 190 -15.97 -5.08 -9.92
N VAL A 191 -14.88 -4.61 -10.54
CA VAL A 191 -14.81 -3.30 -11.21
C VAL A 191 -14.89 -3.38 -12.75
N GLY A 192 -15.08 -4.58 -13.32
CA GLY A 192 -15.32 -4.79 -14.76
C GLY A 192 -14.07 -4.63 -15.65
N VAL A 193 -12.88 -4.91 -15.12
CA VAL A 193 -11.60 -4.82 -15.86
C VAL A 193 -10.91 -6.18 -15.97
N GLY A 194 -9.95 -6.29 -16.88
CA GLY A 194 -9.02 -7.41 -16.94
C GLY A 194 -8.05 -7.38 -15.76
N PRO A 195 -7.50 -8.54 -15.34
CA PRO A 195 -6.57 -8.60 -14.21
C PRO A 195 -5.25 -7.86 -14.49
N GLU A 196 -4.86 -7.69 -15.75
CA GLU A 196 -3.65 -6.94 -16.11
C GLU A 196 -3.87 -5.42 -16.02
N VAL A 197 -3.04 -4.75 -15.23
CA VAL A 197 -2.89 -3.28 -15.20
C VAL A 197 -1.49 -2.94 -15.70
N ARG A 198 -1.42 -2.24 -16.82
CA ARG A 198 -0.16 -1.69 -17.33
C ARG A 198 0.15 -0.38 -16.64
N TRP A 199 1.43 -0.13 -16.42
CA TRP A 199 1.89 1.09 -15.79
C TRP A 199 3.10 1.65 -16.53
N ILE A 200 3.22 2.97 -16.53
CA ILE A 200 4.37 3.71 -17.06
C ILE A 200 4.76 4.77 -16.03
N VAL A 201 6.03 4.81 -15.65
CA VAL A 201 6.60 5.81 -14.75
C VAL A 201 7.43 6.81 -15.55
N ARG A 202 7.19 8.10 -15.32
CA ARG A 202 7.89 9.21 -15.96
C ARG A 202 8.41 10.20 -14.93
N PRO A 203 9.67 10.65 -15.03
CA PRO A 203 10.18 11.71 -14.16
C PRO A 203 9.56 13.07 -14.54
N LEU A 204 9.13 13.82 -13.53
CA LEU A 204 8.67 15.20 -13.64
C LEU A 204 9.75 16.17 -13.12
N ALA A 205 9.51 17.48 -13.21
CA ALA A 205 10.42 18.46 -12.64
C ALA A 205 10.38 18.41 -11.10
N GLY A 206 11.50 18.68 -10.43
CA GLY A 206 11.52 18.85 -8.97
C GLY A 206 11.45 17.56 -8.14
N ALA A 207 12.05 16.46 -8.61
CA ALA A 207 12.04 15.14 -7.96
C ALA A 207 10.64 14.48 -7.84
N GLU A 208 9.68 14.97 -8.62
CA GLU A 208 8.38 14.35 -8.80
C GLU A 208 8.43 13.27 -9.88
N PHE A 209 7.47 12.35 -9.83
CA PHE A 209 7.21 11.39 -10.91
C PHE A 209 5.71 11.24 -11.15
N GLU A 210 5.36 10.89 -12.38
CA GLU A 210 4.02 10.47 -12.77
C GLU A 210 4.00 8.96 -12.97
N ILE A 211 2.97 8.29 -12.45
CA ILE A 211 2.60 6.93 -12.84
C ILE A 211 1.30 6.99 -13.62
N GLU A 212 1.36 6.64 -14.89
CA GLU A 212 0.18 6.38 -15.69
C GLU A 212 -0.22 4.91 -15.57
N LEU A 213 -1.44 4.64 -15.12
CA LEU A 213 -2.01 3.31 -15.01
C LEU A 213 -3.07 3.10 -16.09
N ARG A 214 -3.07 1.92 -16.72
CA ARG A 214 -4.00 1.55 -17.79
C ARG A 214 -4.54 0.15 -17.55
N ALA A 215 -5.86 0.01 -17.58
CA ALA A 215 -6.53 -1.29 -17.47
C ALA A 215 -7.38 -1.54 -18.72
N ARG A 216 -7.58 -2.81 -19.08
CA ARG A 216 -8.48 -3.19 -20.17
C ARG A 216 -9.90 -3.42 -19.64
N ARG A 217 -10.92 -2.85 -20.27
CA ARG A 217 -12.32 -3.21 -19.97
C ARG A 217 -12.63 -4.61 -20.45
N THR A 218 -13.31 -5.39 -19.61
CA THR A 218 -13.75 -6.76 -19.92
C THR A 218 -15.26 -6.92 -19.81
N GLY A 219 -15.95 -5.99 -19.14
CA GLY A 219 -17.41 -6.00 -19.02
C GLY A 219 -17.96 -4.66 -18.50
N PRO A 220 -19.28 -4.53 -18.36
CA PRO A 220 -19.87 -3.41 -17.65
C PRO A 220 -19.40 -3.40 -16.18
N PRO A 221 -19.16 -2.23 -15.57
CA PRO A 221 -18.75 -2.15 -14.16
C PRO A 221 -19.86 -2.74 -13.29
N GLY A 222 -19.51 -3.68 -12.40
CA GLY A 222 -20.45 -4.39 -11.52
C GLY A 222 -21.03 -3.55 -10.38
N GLY A 223 -21.14 -2.23 -10.55
CA GLY A 223 -21.52 -1.28 -9.50
C GLY A 223 -20.34 -0.67 -8.73
N ALA A 224 -19.09 -1.01 -9.08
CA ALA A 224 -17.90 -0.44 -8.47
C ALA A 224 -16.94 0.17 -9.51
N VAL A 225 -16.12 1.12 -9.05
CA VAL A 225 -15.06 1.77 -9.86
C VAL A 225 -13.70 1.42 -9.29
N LEU A 226 -12.75 1.09 -10.16
CA LEU A 226 -11.36 0.91 -9.75
C LEU A 226 -10.78 2.26 -9.37
N GLN A 227 -10.19 2.35 -8.17
CA GLN A 227 -9.38 3.47 -7.76
C GLN A 227 -7.95 3.00 -7.48
N ALA A 228 -6.98 3.90 -7.68
CA ALA A 228 -5.60 3.68 -7.28
C ALA A 228 -5.05 4.87 -6.49
N GLY A 229 -4.09 4.60 -5.63
CA GLY A 229 -3.41 5.61 -4.82
C GLY A 229 -1.99 5.18 -4.51
N LEU A 230 -1.09 6.15 -4.36
CA LEU A 230 0.24 5.88 -3.83
C LEU A 230 0.11 5.46 -2.37
N ASP A 231 0.99 4.55 -1.95
CA ASP A 231 1.15 4.23 -0.54
C ASP A 231 2.18 5.14 0.14
N ASP A 232 1.85 6.44 0.13
CA ASP A 232 2.67 7.55 0.64
C ASP A 232 2.12 8.15 1.95
N GLY A 233 1.02 7.61 2.47
CA GLY A 233 0.32 8.13 3.65
C GLY A 233 -0.58 9.35 3.38
N ALA A 234 -0.63 9.88 2.15
CA ALA A 234 -1.50 11.01 1.79
C ALA A 234 -2.98 10.61 1.62
N GLN A 235 -3.28 9.31 1.61
CA GLN A 235 -4.64 8.75 1.48
C GLN A 235 -5.40 9.24 0.23
N ARG A 236 -4.69 9.62 -0.82
CA ARG A 236 -5.28 10.09 -2.08
C ARG A 236 -5.67 8.91 -2.95
N TRP A 237 -6.94 8.88 -3.37
CA TRP A 237 -7.49 7.90 -4.31
C TRP A 237 -7.90 8.57 -5.60
N ILE A 238 -7.42 8.03 -6.72
CA ILE A 238 -7.72 8.50 -8.06
C ILE A 238 -8.53 7.42 -8.76
N SER A 239 -9.74 7.79 -9.21
CA SER A 239 -10.61 6.90 -9.97
C SER A 239 -10.07 6.67 -11.37
N PHE A 240 -10.18 5.43 -11.85
CA PHE A 240 -9.98 5.11 -13.26
C PHE A 240 -11.11 5.72 -14.08
N THR A 241 -10.75 6.53 -15.06
CA THR A 241 -11.69 7.21 -15.98
C THR A 241 -11.44 6.76 -17.41
N ALA A 242 -12.44 6.91 -18.28
CA ALA A 242 -12.26 6.55 -19.69
C ALA A 242 -11.25 7.50 -20.34
N GLY A 243 -10.12 6.97 -20.80
CA GLY A 243 -9.13 7.70 -21.58
C GLY A 243 -9.46 7.72 -23.07
N GLU A 244 -8.57 8.31 -23.86
CA GLU A 244 -8.61 8.22 -25.33
C GLU A 244 -8.60 6.75 -25.77
N GLY A 245 -9.57 6.37 -26.62
CA GLY A 245 -9.80 4.98 -27.02
C GLY A 245 -10.70 4.16 -26.07
N GLY A 246 -11.22 4.75 -24.99
CA GLY A 246 -12.19 4.11 -24.09
C GLY A 246 -11.58 3.19 -23.03
N GLU A 247 -10.24 3.09 -22.98
CA GLU A 247 -9.52 2.34 -21.94
C GLU A 247 -9.52 3.10 -20.60
N PRO A 248 -9.88 2.44 -19.48
CA PRO A 248 -9.73 3.02 -18.15
C PRO A 248 -8.29 3.40 -17.82
N ARG A 249 -8.09 4.65 -17.39
CA ARG A 249 -6.79 5.18 -16.98
C ARG A 249 -6.87 5.95 -15.66
N ALA A 250 -5.77 5.92 -14.92
CA ALA A 250 -5.54 6.77 -13.76
C ALA A 250 -4.13 7.35 -13.82
N ARG A 251 -3.93 8.55 -13.29
CA ARG A 251 -2.62 9.20 -13.18
C ARG A 251 -2.35 9.50 -11.72
N LEU A 252 -1.21 9.02 -11.23
CA LEU A 252 -0.74 9.27 -9.88
C LEU A 252 0.48 10.17 -9.95
N ILE A 253 0.51 11.23 -9.15
CA ILE A 253 1.68 12.10 -9.00
C ILE A 253 2.23 11.90 -7.60
N GLY A 254 3.51 11.58 -7.53
CA GLY A 254 4.20 11.28 -6.29
C GLY A 254 5.50 12.06 -6.14
N THR A 255 5.89 12.23 -4.89
CA THR A 255 7.23 12.63 -4.47
C THR A 255 7.81 11.54 -3.57
N GLY A 256 9.13 11.46 -3.49
CA GLY A 256 9.82 10.51 -2.61
C GLY A 256 9.78 9.05 -3.10
N GLU A 257 9.79 8.10 -2.14
CA GLU A 257 9.89 6.67 -2.41
C GLU A 257 8.68 5.90 -1.85
N PRO A 258 7.46 6.06 -2.42
CA PRO A 258 6.34 5.21 -2.01
C PRO A 258 6.72 3.74 -2.22
N VAL A 259 6.21 2.86 -1.37
CA VAL A 259 6.62 1.45 -1.38
C VAL A 259 5.76 0.61 -2.32
N SER A 260 4.53 1.07 -2.60
CA SER A 260 3.59 0.38 -3.49
C SER A 260 2.55 1.34 -4.08
N VAL A 261 1.82 0.86 -5.08
CA VAL A 261 0.55 1.41 -5.53
C VAL A 261 -0.57 0.55 -4.95
N ARG A 262 -1.52 1.19 -4.27
CA ARG A 262 -2.72 0.54 -3.75
C ARG A 262 -3.85 0.66 -4.77
N PHE A 263 -4.67 -0.37 -4.83
CA PHE A 263 -5.87 -0.44 -5.65
C PHE A 263 -7.06 -0.82 -4.78
N ARG A 264 -8.23 -0.24 -5.05
CA ARG A 264 -9.49 -0.63 -4.39
C ARG A 264 -10.69 -0.56 -5.30
N SER A 265 -11.74 -1.31 -4.93
CA SER A 265 -13.06 -1.23 -5.56
C SER A 265 -13.94 -0.22 -4.82
N GLU A 266 -14.17 0.96 -5.38
CA GLU A 266 -15.13 1.89 -4.78
C GLU A 266 -16.56 1.52 -5.18
N SER A 267 -17.39 1.12 -4.22
CA SER A 267 -18.80 0.83 -4.52
C SER A 267 -19.55 2.15 -4.76
N ARG A 268 -20.10 2.33 -5.96
CA ARG A 268 -21.03 3.44 -6.21
C ARG A 268 -22.41 2.94 -5.87
N GLY A 269 -22.96 3.41 -4.76
CA GLY A 269 -24.38 3.21 -4.46
C GLY A 269 -25.19 3.61 -5.69
N LEU A 270 -26.12 2.74 -6.10
CA LEU A 270 -27.27 3.18 -6.88
C LEU A 270 -28.06 4.11 -5.95
N GLY A 271 -27.71 5.40 -5.97
CA GLY A 271 -28.49 6.44 -5.32
C GLY A 271 -29.87 6.58 -5.96
#